data_AF-A0A0F2PHB5-F1
#
_entry.id   AF-A0A0F2PHB5-F1
#
_cell.length_a   1.000
_cell.length_b   1.000
_cell.length_c   1.000
_cell.angle_alpha   90.00
_cell.angle_beta   90.00
_cell.angle_gamma   90.00
#
_symmetry.space_group_name_H-M   'P 1'
#
loop_
_entity.id
_entity.type
_entity.pdbx_description
1 polymer ?
#
loop_
_entity_poly.entity_id
_entity_poly.type
_entity_poly.pdbx_seq_one_letter_code
_entity_poly.pdbx_strand_id
1 'polypeptide(L)'
;MSFRLAILAVTALTLTACTTAAVPSNPLQARWNGKGADVFFAAYGPPVSDQAVSGGATLYSWRGGFVGGKSCTVELTVSKAYKITSIRAISDRVDPKGGPTHCEKVLDAA
;
A
#
# COMPACT_ATOMS: atom_id res chain seq x y z
N MET A 1 -21.62 -30.22 51.92
CA MET A 1 -20.43 -29.36 51.70
C MET A 1 -19.66 -29.89 50.50
N SER A 2 -19.41 -29.00 49.54
CA SER A 2 -18.34 -29.04 48.51
C SER A 2 -18.51 -29.90 47.23
N PHE A 3 -18.03 -29.29 46.13
CA PHE A 3 -17.83 -29.77 44.75
C PHE A 3 -19.06 -29.82 43.84
N ARG A 4 -19.24 -28.80 42.99
CA ARG A 4 -19.12 -28.84 41.51
C ARG A 4 -19.21 -27.40 40.97
N LEU A 5 -18.19 -26.60 41.29
CA LEU A 5 -18.02 -25.25 40.75
C LEU A 5 -17.45 -25.35 39.33
N ALA A 6 -18.21 -24.79 38.38
CA ALA A 6 -17.75 -24.07 37.19
C ALA A 6 -16.91 -24.87 36.17
N ILE A 7 -16.53 -24.22 35.05
CA ILE A 7 -15.58 -24.69 34.01
C ILE A 7 -16.30 -25.54 32.92
N LEU A 8 -16.53 -25.12 31.66
CA LEU A 8 -15.96 -24.10 30.78
C LEU A 8 -17.01 -23.57 29.79
N ALA A 9 -17.19 -22.26 29.70
CA ALA A 9 -17.67 -21.61 28.49
C ALA A 9 -16.44 -21.33 27.60
N VAL A 10 -16.17 -22.20 26.62
CA VAL A 10 -15.15 -21.97 25.59
C VAL A 10 -15.77 -21.05 24.54
N THR A 11 -15.66 -19.75 24.75
CA THR A 11 -16.06 -18.74 23.75
C THR A 11 -14.93 -18.64 22.73
N ALA A 12 -15.05 -19.38 21.62
CA ALA A 12 -14.14 -19.25 20.48
C ALA A 12 -14.42 -17.91 19.78
N LEU A 13 -13.62 -16.88 20.10
CA LEU A 13 -13.55 -15.65 19.32
C LEU A 13 -12.78 -15.94 18.03
N THR A 14 -13.47 -16.43 17.01
CA THR A 14 -12.93 -16.41 15.65
C THR A 14 -12.97 -14.97 15.16
N LEU A 15 -11.83 -14.26 15.25
CA LEU A 15 -11.67 -12.99 14.55
C LEU A 15 -11.55 -13.28 13.05
N THR A 16 -12.69 -13.35 12.37
CA THR A 16 -12.74 -13.23 10.91
C THR A 16 -12.39 -11.81 10.53
N ALA A 17 -11.10 -11.56 10.31
CA ALA A 17 -10.64 -10.32 9.70
C ALA A 17 -11.10 -10.29 8.24
N CYS A 18 -12.28 -9.73 7.98
CA CYS A 18 -12.66 -9.28 6.64
C CYS A 18 -11.69 -8.17 6.24
N THR A 19 -10.63 -8.52 5.53
CA THR A 19 -9.79 -7.53 4.85
C THR A 19 -10.57 -7.06 3.63
N THR A 20 -11.09 -5.83 3.67
CA THR A 20 -11.65 -5.18 2.49
C THR A 20 -10.52 -4.95 1.49
N ALA A 21 -10.43 -5.79 0.46
CA ALA A 21 -9.52 -5.55 -0.65
C ALA A 21 -10.04 -4.34 -1.46
N ALA A 22 -9.24 -3.28 -1.54
CA ALA A 22 -9.57 -2.16 -2.42
C ALA A 22 -9.47 -2.62 -3.88
N VAL A 23 -10.56 -2.46 -4.64
CA VAL A 23 -10.55 -2.71 -6.08
C VAL A 23 -9.67 -1.65 -6.75
N PRO A 24 -8.65 -2.05 -7.53
CA PRO A 24 -7.83 -1.08 -8.25
C PRO A 24 -8.68 -0.25 -9.21
N SER A 25 -8.57 1.08 -9.12
CA SER A 25 -9.29 2.01 -10.00
C SER A 25 -8.42 2.64 -11.08
N ASN A 26 -7.10 2.39 -11.06
CA ASN A 26 -6.15 2.91 -12.05
C ASN A 26 -4.98 1.93 -12.27
N PRO A 27 -4.21 2.10 -13.37
CA PRO A 27 -3.06 1.25 -13.70
C PRO A 27 -2.01 1.10 -12.59
N LEU A 28 -1.69 2.17 -11.85
CA LEU A 28 -0.75 2.10 -10.72
C LEU A 28 -1.23 1.13 -9.65
N GLN A 29 -2.49 1.26 -9.24
CA GLN A 29 -3.09 0.37 -8.24
C GLN A 29 -3.17 -1.06 -8.74
N ALA A 30 -3.52 -1.27 -10.02
CA ALA A 30 -3.62 -2.60 -10.61
C ALA A 30 -2.26 -3.30 -10.62
N ARG A 31 -1.19 -2.54 -10.84
CA ARG A 31 0.17 -3.05 -10.83
C ARG A 31 0.70 -3.33 -9.43
N TRP A 32 0.50 -2.42 -8.48
CA TRP A 32 1.24 -2.43 -7.22
C TRP A 32 0.46 -2.95 -6.02
N ASN A 33 -0.86 -2.85 -5.99
CA ASN A 33 -1.64 -3.34 -4.86
C ASN A 33 -1.44 -4.87 -4.73
N GLY A 34 -1.14 -5.33 -3.53
CA GLY A 34 -0.81 -6.72 -3.20
C GLY A 34 0.66 -7.10 -3.39
N LYS A 35 1.49 -6.27 -4.06
CA LYS A 35 2.94 -6.52 -4.17
C LYS A 35 3.67 -6.14 -2.88
N GLY A 36 4.86 -6.70 -2.72
CA GLY A 36 5.75 -6.34 -1.62
C GLY A 36 6.31 -4.93 -1.81
N ALA A 37 6.36 -4.15 -0.74
CA ALA A 37 6.98 -2.83 -0.76
C ALA A 37 8.51 -2.92 -0.98
N ASP A 38 9.12 -4.04 -0.64
CA ASP A 38 10.52 -4.37 -0.90
C ASP A 38 10.84 -4.36 -2.39
N VAL A 39 9.98 -4.97 -3.21
CA VAL A 39 10.16 -4.98 -4.68
C VAL A 39 10.08 -3.56 -5.24
N PHE A 40 9.17 -2.74 -4.72
CA PHE A 40 9.06 -1.35 -5.13
C PHE A 40 10.32 -0.55 -4.77
N PHE A 41 10.74 -0.57 -3.50
CA PHE A 41 11.90 0.22 -3.06
C PHE A 41 13.24 -0.32 -3.58
N ALA A 42 13.35 -1.61 -3.87
CA ALA A 42 14.51 -2.19 -4.54
C ALA A 42 14.65 -1.66 -5.97
N ALA A 43 13.54 -1.51 -6.69
CA ALA A 43 13.54 -1.01 -8.07
C ALA A 43 13.69 0.52 -8.15
N TYR A 44 13.07 1.26 -7.24
CA TYR A 44 12.91 2.72 -7.36
C TYR A 44 13.65 3.53 -6.29
N GLY A 45 14.34 2.87 -5.36
CA GLY A 45 15.06 3.49 -4.27
C GLY A 45 14.20 3.74 -3.02
N PRO A 46 14.80 4.27 -1.95
CA PRO A 46 14.17 4.39 -0.64
C PRO A 46 13.02 5.42 -0.62
N PRO A 47 12.10 5.31 0.35
CA PRO A 47 11.09 6.33 0.59
C PRO A 47 11.72 7.65 1.07
N VAL A 48 11.03 8.76 0.80
CA VAL A 48 11.35 10.11 1.32
C VAL A 48 10.94 10.23 2.79
N SER A 49 9.84 9.57 3.17
CA SER A 49 9.37 9.53 4.55
C SER A 49 8.54 8.28 4.82
N ASP A 50 8.46 7.91 6.09
CA ASP A 50 7.61 6.88 6.64
C ASP A 50 6.81 7.43 7.82
N GLN A 51 5.55 7.05 7.90
CA GLN A 51 4.61 7.47 8.94
C GLN A 51 3.81 6.25 9.38
N ALA A 52 3.91 5.85 10.64
CA ALA A 52 3.04 4.82 11.18
C ALA A 52 1.59 5.33 11.18
N VAL A 53 0.66 4.53 10.65
CA VAL A 53 -0.77 4.83 10.67
C VAL A 53 -1.53 3.80 11.52
N SER A 54 -2.78 4.11 11.86
CA SER A 54 -3.62 3.20 12.64
C SER A 54 -3.78 1.84 11.95
N GLY A 55 -4.02 0.80 12.75
CA GLY A 55 -4.02 -0.58 12.25
C GLY A 55 -2.63 -1.16 12.00
N GLY A 56 -1.56 -0.39 12.29
CA GLY A 56 -0.16 -0.79 12.15
C GLY A 56 0.29 -0.95 10.69
N ALA A 57 -0.41 -0.30 9.77
CA ALA A 57 0.15 -0.01 8.47
C ALA A 57 1.15 1.17 8.56
N THR A 58 1.94 1.35 7.52
CA THR A 58 2.85 2.48 7.36
C THR A 58 2.51 3.19 6.06
N LEU A 59 2.39 4.51 6.12
CA LEU A 59 2.28 5.37 4.96
C LEU A 59 3.69 5.81 4.56
N TYR A 60 4.14 5.39 3.39
CA TYR A 60 5.41 5.82 2.82
C TYR A 60 5.18 6.87 1.75
N SER A 61 5.94 7.96 1.78
CA SER A 61 6.03 8.89 0.66
C SER A 61 7.25 8.55 -0.18
N TRP A 62 7.10 8.42 -1.49
CA TRP A 62 8.20 8.25 -2.42
C TRP A 62 8.17 9.32 -3.50
N ARG A 63 9.36 9.77 -3.91
CA ARG A 63 9.51 10.75 -4.98
C ARG A 63 10.66 10.34 -5.89
N GLY A 64 10.39 10.33 -7.19
CA GLY A 64 11.40 10.00 -8.20
C GLY A 64 10.93 10.28 -9.62
N GLY A 65 11.51 9.58 -10.59
CA GLY A 65 11.18 9.76 -12.01
C GLY A 65 11.47 11.15 -12.53
N PHE A 66 12.59 11.74 -12.11
CA PHE A 66 12.98 13.10 -12.49
C PHE A 66 13.42 13.15 -13.96
N VAL A 67 12.51 13.57 -14.87
CA VAL A 67 12.80 13.65 -16.30
C VAL A 67 12.21 14.93 -16.89
N GLY A 68 13.04 15.77 -17.51
CA GLY A 68 12.58 16.98 -18.20
C GLY A 68 11.76 17.93 -17.31
N GLY A 69 12.16 18.09 -16.04
CA GLY A 69 11.45 18.92 -15.05
C GLY A 69 10.14 18.31 -14.52
N LYS A 70 9.81 17.07 -14.87
CA LYS A 70 8.71 16.31 -14.27
C LYS A 70 9.24 15.48 -13.11
N SER A 71 8.40 15.28 -12.09
CA SER A 71 8.63 14.30 -11.03
C SER A 71 7.36 13.50 -10.81
N CYS A 72 7.52 12.27 -10.34
CA CYS A 72 6.45 11.45 -9.81
C CYS A 72 6.56 11.42 -8.28
N THR A 73 5.48 11.79 -7.59
CA THR A 73 5.36 11.59 -6.14
C THR A 73 4.18 10.69 -5.86
N VAL A 74 4.42 9.59 -5.17
CA VAL A 74 3.37 8.67 -4.73
C VAL A 74 3.39 8.47 -3.22
N GLU A 75 2.22 8.20 -2.67
CA GLU A 75 2.06 7.61 -1.35
C GLU A 75 1.72 6.13 -1.47
N LEU A 76 2.38 5.31 -0.66
CA LEU A 76 2.11 3.89 -0.53
C LEU A 76 1.62 3.61 0.89
N THR A 77 0.43 3.02 1.03
CA THR A 77 0.02 2.39 2.28
C THR A 77 0.51 0.95 2.27
N VAL A 78 1.30 0.58 3.27
CA VAL A 78 1.93 -0.73 3.38
C VAL A 78 1.50 -1.37 4.70
N SER A 79 1.00 -2.60 4.61
CA SER A 79 0.55 -3.38 5.77
C SER A 79 1.71 -3.91 6.63
N LYS A 80 1.41 -4.46 7.80
CA LYS A 80 2.38 -5.15 8.66
C LYS A 80 3.13 -6.30 7.98
N ALA A 81 2.51 -6.94 6.98
CA ALA A 81 3.12 -7.98 6.17
C ALA A 81 4.01 -7.42 5.05
N TYR A 82 4.31 -6.12 5.09
CA TYR A 82 5.10 -5.38 4.10
C TYR A 82 4.53 -5.43 2.67
N LYS A 83 3.21 -5.62 2.55
CA LYS A 83 2.46 -5.58 1.29
C LYS A 83 1.83 -4.21 1.06
N ILE A 84 1.96 -3.68 -0.15
CA ILE A 84 1.30 -2.46 -0.60
C ILE A 84 -0.21 -2.73 -0.67
N THR A 85 -1.00 -2.05 0.15
CA THR A 85 -2.47 -2.14 0.12
C THR A 85 -3.09 -1.04 -0.73
N SER A 86 -2.39 0.07 -0.89
CA SER A 86 -2.82 1.20 -1.73
C SER A 86 -1.61 1.96 -2.23
N ILE A 87 -1.65 2.39 -3.48
CA ILE A 87 -0.75 3.39 -4.07
C ILE A 87 -1.57 4.53 -4.65
N ARG A 88 -1.10 5.77 -4.42
CA ARG A 88 -1.74 6.99 -4.93
C ARG A 88 -0.69 7.97 -5.41
N ALA A 89 -0.86 8.48 -6.62
CA ALA A 89 -0.09 9.61 -7.10
C ALA A 89 -0.59 10.92 -6.46
N ILE A 90 0.32 11.69 -5.88
CA ILE A 90 0.05 12.99 -5.22
C ILE A 90 0.50 14.14 -6.11
N SER A 91 1.61 13.95 -6.80
CA SER A 91 2.09 14.88 -7.80
C SER A 91 2.45 14.09 -9.04
N ASP A 92 1.68 14.34 -10.09
CA ASP A 92 1.79 13.64 -11.35
C ASP A 92 1.39 14.55 -12.50
N ARG A 93 1.99 14.33 -13.66
CA ARG A 93 1.67 15.06 -14.88
C ARG A 93 0.91 14.14 -15.82
N VAL A 94 -0.34 14.51 -16.09
CA VAL A 94 -1.17 13.85 -17.10
C VAL A 94 -0.60 14.03 -18.50
N ASP A 95 -0.82 13.04 -19.37
CA ASP A 95 -0.43 13.14 -20.76
C ASP A 95 -1.44 14.02 -21.52
N PRO A 96 -1.00 15.05 -22.27
CA PRO A 96 -1.90 15.92 -23.03
C PRO A 96 -2.75 15.20 -24.08
N LYS A 97 -2.34 14.00 -24.52
CA LYS A 97 -3.06 13.19 -25.51
C LYS A 97 -3.93 12.10 -24.87
N GLY A 98 -4.09 12.12 -23.54
CA GLY A 98 -4.88 11.12 -22.81
C GLY A 98 -4.17 9.76 -22.63
N GLY A 99 -2.86 9.68 -22.87
CA GLY A 99 -2.06 8.50 -22.56
C GLY A 99 -1.69 8.36 -21.07
N PRO A 100 -0.85 7.38 -20.72
CA PRO A 100 -0.46 7.14 -19.34
C PRO A 100 0.22 8.36 -18.72
N THR A 101 -0.04 8.58 -17.44
CA THR A 101 0.56 9.68 -16.69
C THR A 101 2.07 9.49 -16.56
N HIS A 102 2.76 10.54 -16.10
CA HIS A 102 4.20 10.46 -15.86
C HIS A 102 4.53 9.40 -14.80
N CYS A 103 3.76 9.34 -13.70
CA CYS A 103 3.93 8.30 -12.70
C CYS A 103 3.68 6.90 -13.25
N GLU A 104 2.64 6.71 -14.06
CA GLU A 104 2.37 5.42 -14.69
C GLU A 104 3.55 4.98 -15.55
N LYS A 105 4.08 5.86 -16.40
CA LYS A 105 5.25 5.55 -17.24
C LYS A 105 6.50 5.22 -16.42
N VAL A 106 6.76 5.98 -15.34
CA VAL A 106 7.94 5.78 -14.49
C VAL A 106 7.82 4.47 -13.70
N LEU A 107 6.65 4.21 -13.11
CA LEU A 107 6.42 3.10 -12.20
C LEU A 107 5.97 1.81 -12.91
N ASP A 108 5.81 1.84 -14.24
CA ASP A 108 5.60 0.67 -15.08
C ASP A 108 6.91 0.07 -15.63
N ALA A 109 8.03 0.77 -15.48
CA ALA A 109 9.31 0.39 -16.07
C ALA A 109 10.12 -0.68 -15.30
N ALA A 110 9.69 -1.09 -14.09
CA ALA A 110 10.40 -2.08 -13.25
C ALA A 110 9.81 -3.49 -13.27
#